data_AF-A0A7K2P434-F1
#
_entry.id   AF-A0A7K2P434-F1
#
_cell.length_a   1.000
_cell.length_b   1.000
_cell.length_c   1.000
_cell.angle_alpha   90.00
_cell.angle_beta   90.00
_cell.angle_gamma   90.00
#
_symmetry.space_group_name_H-M   'P 1'
#
loop_
_entity.id
_entity.type
_entity.pdbx_description
1 polymer ?
#
loop_
_entity_poly.entity_id
_entity_poly.type
_entity_poly.pdbx_seq_one_letter_code
_entity_poly.pdbx_strand_id
1 'polypeptide(L)' 'LIRKGLAAKGDPRQVVTDVHAPYFGAELQETTLLPGPDAHIAETRFADWLAQQR' A
#
# COMPACT_ATOMS: atom_id res chain seq x y z
N LEU A 1 -1.76 -0.27 3.88
CA LEU A 1 -1.79 -1.64 3.30
C LEU A 1 -0.47 -2.38 3.51
N ILE A 2 0.68 -1.79 3.14
CA ILE A 2 2.01 -2.39 3.27
C ILE A 2 2.30 -2.98 4.65
N ARG A 3 2.10 -2.23 5.74
CA ARG A 3 2.28 -2.74 7.12
C ARG A 3 1.53 -4.05 7.38
N LYS A 4 0.27 -4.15 6.94
CA LYS A 4 -0.55 -5.37 7.10
C LYS A 4 -0.04 -6.52 6.22
N GLY A 5 0.33 -6.23 4.98
CA GLY A 5 0.87 -7.24 4.06
C GLY A 5 2.21 -7.83 4.51
N LEU A 6 3.13 -6.99 5.00
CA LEU A 6 4.41 -7.44 5.55
C LEU A 6 4.23 -8.27 6.83
N ALA A 7 3.36 -7.83 7.74
CA ALA A 7 3.04 -8.59 8.95
C ALA A 7 2.42 -9.96 8.62
N ALA A 8 1.53 -10.05 7.63
CA ALA A 8 0.95 -11.31 7.19
C ALA A 8 1.99 -12.29 6.60
N LYS A 9 3.11 -11.78 6.09
CA LYS A 9 4.25 -12.58 5.63
C LYS A 9 5.27 -12.90 6.73
N GLY A 10 5.01 -12.50 7.98
CA GLY A 10 5.94 -12.70 9.09
C GLY A 10 7.18 -11.82 9.02
N ASP A 11 7.14 -10.68 8.32
CA ASP A 11 8.27 -9.75 8.27
C ASP A 11 8.45 -9.06 9.64
N PRO A 12 9.62 -9.18 10.29
CA PRO A 12 9.84 -8.64 11.63
C PRO A 12 10.16 -7.13 11.62
N ARG A 13 10.40 -6.53 10.45
CA ARG A 13 10.82 -5.13 10.35
C ARG A 13 9.66 -4.17 10.62
N GLN A 14 9.95 -3.07 11.30
CA GLN A 14 8.97 -2.02 11.55
C GLN A 14 8.80 -1.11 10.32
N VAL A 15 7.56 -0.95 9.86
CA VAL A 15 7.25 0.07 8.85
C VAL A 15 7.24 1.45 9.48
N VAL A 16 8.13 2.32 9.00
CA VAL A 16 8.22 3.75 9.31
C VAL A 16 7.70 4.55 8.11
N THR A 17 6.96 5.62 8.36
CA THR A 17 6.37 6.48 7.33
C THR A 17 7.00 7.87 7.40
N ASP A 18 7.36 8.43 6.25
CA ASP A 18 7.87 9.79 6.09
C ASP A 18 7.23 10.36 4.81
N VAL A 19 6.66 11.56 4.92
CA VAL A 19 5.93 12.21 3.82
C VAL A 19 6.88 12.77 2.76
N HIS A 20 8.13 13.07 3.14
CA HIS A 20 9.17 13.60 2.27
C HIS A 20 10.08 12.50 1.71
N ALA A 21 9.88 11.25 2.12
CA ALA A 21 10.66 10.13 1.60
C ALA A 21 10.43 9.98 0.08
N PRO A 22 11.50 9.97 -0.74
CA PRO A 22 11.34 9.86 -2.19
C PRO A 22 10.77 8.50 -2.62
N TYR A 23 9.81 8.54 -3.54
CA TYR A 23 9.32 7.38 -4.26
C TYR A 23 10.06 7.26 -5.60
N PHE A 24 10.91 6.23 -5.72
CA PHE A 24 11.84 6.06 -6.86
C PHE A 24 12.67 7.32 -7.18
N GLY A 25 13.11 8.03 -6.13
CA GLY A 25 13.94 9.24 -6.26
C GLY A 25 13.16 10.54 -6.47
N ALA A 26 11.84 10.50 -6.54
CA ALA A 26 10.98 11.69 -6.63
C ALA A 26 10.20 11.92 -5.33
N GLU A 27 10.18 13.16 -4.84
CA GLU A 27 9.24 13.56 -3.78
C GLU A 27 7.83 13.63 -4.36
N LEU A 28 6.85 13.05 -3.64
CA LEU A 28 5.48 12.95 -4.13
C LEU A 28 4.60 14.05 -3.53
N GLN A 29 3.62 14.48 -4.32
CA GLN A 29 2.49 15.24 -3.78
C GLN A 29 1.45 14.26 -3.24
N GLU A 30 0.58 14.73 -2.34
CA GLU A 30 -0.38 13.88 -1.63
C GLU A 30 -1.26 13.02 -2.57
N THR A 31 -1.56 13.52 -3.76
CA THR A 31 -2.45 12.86 -4.73
C THR A 31 -1.71 12.10 -5.83
N THR A 32 -0.37 12.10 -5.88
CA THR A 32 0.39 11.55 -7.01
C THR A 32 0.14 10.05 -7.24
N LEU A 33 -0.11 9.28 -6.18
CA LEU A 33 -0.38 7.83 -6.25
C LEU A 33 -1.83 7.46 -5.93
N LEU A 34 -2.72 8.45 -5.87
CA LEU A 34 -4.13 8.19 -5.60
C LEU A 34 -4.90 7.97 -6.91
N PRO A 35 -5.90 7.08 -6.92
CA PRO A 35 -6.80 6.93 -8.03
C PRO A 35 -7.55 8.24 -8.34
N GLY A 36 -7.79 8.51 -9.63
CA GLY A 36 -8.62 9.63 -10.07
C GLY A 36 -10.14 9.34 -9.95
N PRO A 37 -10.99 10.30 -10.33
CA PRO A 37 -12.45 10.24 -10.15
C PRO A 37 -13.14 9.00 -10.73
N ASP A 38 -12.63 8.46 -11.85
CA ASP A 38 -13.24 7.32 -12.55
C ASP A 38 -12.43 6.03 -12.40
N ALA A 39 -11.68 5.90 -11.30
CA ALA A 39 -10.90 4.70 -11.05
C ALA A 39 -11.78 3.46 -10.93
N HIS A 40 -11.35 2.37 -11.56
CA HIS A 40 -12.01 1.09 -11.42
C HIS A 40 -11.89 0.57 -9.99
N ILE A 41 -13.03 0.33 -9.36
CA ILE A 41 -13.10 -0.27 -8.02
C ILE A 41 -13.36 -1.77 -8.17
N ALA A 42 -12.36 -2.57 -7.83
CA ALA A 42 -12.50 -4.02 -7.79
C ALA A 42 -13.34 -4.45 -6.57
N GLU A 43 -14.12 -5.52 -6.72
CA GLU A 43 -14.96 -6.09 -5.64
C GLU A 43 -14.12 -6.69 -4.51
N THR A 44 -12.99 -7.30 -4.86
CA THR A 44 -12.11 -7.97 -3.90
C THR A 44 -11.38 -6.95 -3.03
N ARG A 45 -11.68 -6.95 -1.73
CA ARG A 45 -10.93 -6.10 -0.78
C ARG A 45 -9.56 -6.69 -0.53
N PHE A 46 -8.61 -5.83 -0.15
CA PHE A 46 -7.24 -6.25 0.17
C PHE A 46 -7.17 -7.34 1.25
N ALA A 47 -8.03 -7.28 2.27
CA ALA A 47 -8.06 -8.28 3.34
C ALA A 47 -8.53 -9.65 2.85
N ASP A 48 -9.54 -9.67 1.98
CA ASP A 48 -10.11 -10.90 1.41
C ASP A 48 -9.10 -11.58 0.48
N TRP A 49 -8.44 -10.80 -0.37
CA TRP A 49 -7.33 -11.29 -1.19
C TRP A 49 -6.20 -11.85 -0.34
N LEU A 50 -5.79 -11.12 0.71
CA LEU A 50 -4.68 -11.53 1.58
C LEU A 50 -4.97 -12.85 2.31
N ALA A 51 -6.22 -13.09 2.72
CA ALA A 51 -6.64 -14.34 3.35
C ALA A 51 -6.51 -15.57 2.41
N GLN A 52 -6.51 -15.35 1.09
CA GLN A 52 -6.38 -16.39 0.07
C GLN A 52 -4.92 -16.69 -0.32
N GLN A 53 -3.94 -15.89 0.12
CA GLN A 53 -2.52 -16.03 -0.26
C GLN A 53 -1.76 -17.10 0.56
N ARG A 54 -2.45 -18.17 0.99
CA ARG A 54 -1.87 -19.26 1.79
C ARG A 54 -1.21 -20.33 0.93
#